data_AF-A0A1W6CN52-F1
#
_entry.id   AF-A0A1W6CN52-F1
#
_cell.length_a   1.000
_cell.length_b   1.000
_cell.length_c   1.000
_cell.angle_alpha   90.00
_cell.angle_beta   90.00
_cell.angle_gamma   90.00
#
_symmetry.space_group_name_H-M   'P 1'
#
loop_
_entity.id
_entity.type
_entity.pdbx_description
1 polymer ?
#
loop_
_entity_poly.entity_id
_entity_poly.type
_entity_poly.pdbx_seq_one_letter_code
_entity_poly.pdbx_strand_id
1 'polypeptide(L)'
;MIPFADPRLAAQIAFIVEIDKLKTVLRQTLLTDSSRRENDAEHSWHIAAMAFLLAEYADPAVDVARAARMLLIHDIVEIDAGDTFIHDEAGHEDKEERERKAAARLFGLLPADQAGEYAALWQEYEARETADARFADALDRLQPLLHNFETGGATWKPHGVTRAKVDKLLPRIAAGSERLGAYARALVDEAVRRGYLAP
;
A
#
# COMPACT_ATOMS: atom_id res chain seq x y z
N MET A 1 9.06 26.87 10.61
CA MET A 1 7.61 27.15 10.69
C MET A 1 7.37 28.52 10.09
N ILE A 2 6.41 28.65 9.18
CA ILE A 2 5.93 29.95 8.71
C ILE A 2 5.30 30.65 9.93
N PRO A 3 5.73 31.87 10.30
CA PRO A 3 5.08 32.64 11.35
C PRO A 3 3.73 33.13 10.84
N PHE A 4 2.75 32.24 10.86
CA PHE A 4 1.36 32.51 10.51
C PHE A 4 0.52 32.52 11.79
N ALA A 5 -0.46 33.42 11.84
CA ALA A 5 -1.26 33.65 13.05
C ALA A 5 -2.11 32.43 13.45
N ASP A 6 -2.42 31.54 12.50
CA ASP A 6 -3.11 30.27 12.76
C ASP A 6 -2.09 29.11 12.83
N PRO A 7 -1.73 28.66 14.05
CA PRO A 7 -0.79 27.55 14.23
C PRO A 7 -1.35 26.22 13.72
N ARG A 8 -2.68 26.03 13.69
CA ARG A 8 -3.29 24.79 13.18
C ARG A 8 -3.08 24.67 11.69
N LEU A 9 -3.42 25.72 10.94
CA LEU A 9 -3.21 25.73 9.49
C LEU A 9 -1.74 25.58 9.14
N ALA A 10 -0.84 26.26 9.88
CA ALA A 10 0.60 26.16 9.66
C ALA A 10 1.11 24.72 9.80
N ALA A 11 0.64 23.97 10.81
CA ALA A 11 0.97 22.55 11.01
C ALA A 11 0.44 21.66 9.87
N GLN A 12 -0.81 21.87 9.46
CA GLN A 12 -1.41 21.13 8.34
C GLN A 12 -0.65 21.35 7.02
N ILE A 13 -0.30 22.60 6.70
CA ILE A 13 0.47 22.93 5.51
C ILE A 13 1.89 22.35 5.59
N ALA A 14 2.52 22.35 6.77
CA ALA A 14 3.82 21.72 6.96
C ALA A 14 3.79 20.23 6.64
N PHE A 15 2.76 19.51 7.10
CA PHE A 15 2.54 18.11 6.75
C PHE A 15 2.32 17.94 5.24
N ILE A 16 1.44 18.74 4.62
CA ILE A 16 1.14 18.67 3.18
C ILE A 16 2.41 18.87 2.32
N VAL A 17 3.29 19.79 2.71
CA VAL A 17 4.57 20.00 2.01
C VAL A 17 5.53 18.83 2.25
N GLU A 18 5.58 18.29 3.47
CA GLU A 18 6.49 17.19 3.82
C GLU A 18 6.17 15.91 3.05
N ILE A 19 4.88 15.57 2.86
CA ILE A 19 4.47 14.33 2.18
C ILE A 19 4.77 14.30 0.68
N ASP A 20 5.19 15.42 0.08
CA ASP A 20 5.70 15.44 -1.30
C ASP A 20 6.87 14.46 -1.50
N LYS A 21 7.66 14.25 -0.44
CA LYS A 21 8.78 13.31 -0.42
C LYS A 21 8.38 11.87 -0.72
N LEU A 22 7.13 11.47 -0.49
CA LEU A 22 6.65 10.11 -0.79
C LEU A 22 6.81 9.76 -2.27
N LYS A 23 6.76 10.76 -3.16
CA LYS A 23 6.98 10.60 -4.61
C LYS A 23 8.41 10.14 -4.97
N THR A 24 9.33 10.20 -4.02
CA THR A 24 10.75 9.83 -4.21
C THR A 24 11.07 8.42 -3.74
N VAL A 25 10.16 7.79 -3.00
CA VAL A 25 10.31 6.40 -2.52
C VAL A 25 9.85 5.46 -3.62
N LEU A 26 10.73 4.52 -4.02
CA LEU A 26 10.53 3.67 -5.19
C LEU A 26 10.30 2.22 -4.80
N ARG A 27 9.23 1.65 -5.34
CA ARG A 27 8.83 0.25 -5.18
C ARG A 27 9.60 -0.66 -6.14
N GLN A 28 9.57 -1.97 -5.89
CA GLN A 28 10.03 -2.95 -6.87
C GLN A 28 9.03 -3.18 -8.01
N THR A 29 7.76 -2.81 -7.83
CA THR A 29 6.74 -2.87 -8.87
C THR A 29 7.15 -1.99 -10.06
N LEU A 30 7.07 -2.53 -11.27
CA LEU A 30 7.20 -1.73 -12.50
C LEU A 30 5.84 -1.21 -12.95
N LEU A 31 5.84 -0.09 -13.67
CA LEU A 31 4.68 0.34 -14.45
C LEU A 31 4.31 -0.74 -15.48
N THR A 32 3.05 -0.78 -15.92
CA THR A 32 2.56 -1.83 -16.84
C THR A 32 3.26 -1.85 -18.19
N ASP A 33 3.83 -0.72 -18.63
CA ASP A 33 4.67 -0.61 -19.83
C ASP A 33 6.16 -0.91 -19.58
N SER A 34 6.52 -1.30 -18.35
CA SER A 34 7.89 -1.58 -17.88
C SER A 34 8.86 -0.39 -18.01
N SER A 35 8.38 0.84 -18.17
CA SER A 35 9.22 2.02 -18.43
C SER A 35 10.09 2.43 -17.23
N ARG A 36 9.59 2.25 -16.01
CA ARG A 36 10.28 2.56 -14.75
C ARG A 36 9.63 1.83 -13.58
N ARG A 37 10.25 1.97 -12.40
CA ARG A 37 9.67 1.59 -11.10
C ARG A 37 8.56 2.55 -10.70
N GLU A 38 7.56 2.02 -10.02
CA GLU A 38 6.49 2.74 -9.36
C GLU A 38 7.01 3.47 -8.10
N ASN A 39 6.43 4.61 -7.75
CA ASN A 39 6.64 5.28 -6.45
C ASN A 39 5.42 5.15 -5.52
N ASP A 40 5.60 5.32 -4.21
CA ASP A 40 4.50 5.06 -3.25
C ASP A 40 3.34 6.05 -3.34
N ALA A 41 3.60 7.28 -3.79
CA ALA A 41 2.54 8.27 -3.96
C ALA A 41 1.60 7.91 -5.13
N GLU A 42 2.15 7.47 -6.28
CA GLU A 42 1.34 7.03 -7.40
C GLU A 42 0.71 5.64 -7.16
N HIS A 43 1.38 4.77 -6.40
CA HIS A 43 0.80 3.51 -5.91
C HIS A 43 -0.45 3.78 -5.06
N SER A 44 -0.33 4.64 -4.05
CA SER A 44 -1.42 5.04 -3.16
C SER A 44 -2.59 5.68 -3.92
N TRP A 45 -2.30 6.51 -4.94
CA TRP A 45 -3.32 7.02 -5.85
C TRP A 45 -4.08 5.90 -6.57
N HIS A 46 -3.35 4.92 -7.11
CA HIS A 46 -3.93 3.84 -7.93
C HIS A 46 -4.87 2.98 -7.07
N ILE A 47 -4.42 2.55 -5.89
CA ILE A 47 -5.22 1.70 -5.01
C ILE A 47 -6.40 2.46 -4.37
N ALA A 48 -6.27 3.77 -4.10
CA ALA A 48 -7.41 4.58 -3.66
C ALA A 48 -8.47 4.73 -4.77
N ALA A 49 -8.05 4.87 -6.04
CA ALA A 49 -8.97 4.84 -7.18
C ALA A 49 -9.64 3.46 -7.34
N MET A 50 -8.88 2.38 -7.16
CA MET A 50 -9.42 1.02 -7.13
C MET A 50 -10.47 0.85 -6.04
N ALA A 51 -10.29 1.44 -4.86
CA ALA A 51 -11.27 1.34 -3.76
C ALA A 51 -12.65 1.85 -4.16
N PHE A 52 -12.72 2.98 -4.87
CA PHE A 52 -14.00 3.51 -5.38
C PHE A 52 -14.58 2.68 -6.53
N LEU A 53 -13.74 2.25 -7.48
CA LEU A 53 -14.19 1.47 -8.65
C LEU A 53 -14.66 0.06 -8.28
N LEU A 54 -14.02 -0.55 -7.29
CA LEU A 54 -14.26 -1.93 -6.85
C LEU A 54 -15.13 -2.00 -5.59
N ALA A 55 -15.78 -0.89 -5.21
CA ALA A 55 -16.62 -0.78 -4.02
C ALA A 55 -17.72 -1.85 -3.95
N GLU A 56 -18.28 -2.27 -5.09
CA GLU A 56 -19.32 -3.30 -5.16
C GLU A 56 -18.84 -4.70 -4.70
N TYR A 57 -17.52 -4.91 -4.61
CA TYR A 57 -16.91 -6.16 -4.16
C TYR A 57 -16.48 -6.12 -2.69
N ALA A 58 -16.65 -4.99 -2.00
CA ALA A 58 -16.37 -4.85 -0.58
C ALA A 58 -17.48 -5.46 0.29
N ASP A 59 -17.13 -5.87 1.51
CA ASP A 59 -18.13 -6.24 2.51
C ASP A 59 -19.06 -5.04 2.81
N PRO A 60 -20.36 -5.26 3.10
CA PRO A 60 -21.29 -4.18 3.41
C PRO A 60 -20.91 -3.31 4.63
N ALA A 61 -20.00 -3.81 5.49
CA ALA A 61 -19.50 -3.10 6.66
C ALA A 61 -18.35 -2.11 6.33
N VAL A 62 -17.85 -2.10 5.09
CA VAL A 62 -16.74 -1.24 4.66
C VAL A 62 -17.25 0.17 4.38
N ASP A 63 -16.61 1.16 5.00
CA ASP A 63 -16.71 2.56 4.55
C ASP A 63 -15.63 2.81 3.48
N VAL A 64 -16.06 2.81 2.22
CA VAL A 64 -15.16 2.94 1.07
C VAL A 64 -14.39 4.27 1.09
N ALA A 65 -15.00 5.37 1.54
CA ALA A 65 -14.31 6.65 1.60
C ALA A 65 -13.24 6.64 2.69
N ARG A 66 -13.51 5.97 3.82
CA ARG A 66 -12.53 5.76 4.89
C ARG A 66 -11.40 4.83 4.47
N ALA A 67 -11.69 3.73 3.77
CA ALA A 67 -10.69 2.83 3.21
C ALA A 67 -9.80 3.54 2.17
N ALA A 68 -10.38 4.37 1.29
CA ALA A 68 -9.61 5.18 0.36
C ALA A 68 -8.70 6.19 1.07
N ARG A 69 -9.19 6.84 2.15
CA ARG A 69 -8.37 7.73 2.98
C ARG A 69 -7.22 6.99 3.68
N MET A 70 -7.48 5.77 4.16
CA MET A 70 -6.46 4.90 4.74
C MET A 70 -5.37 4.58 3.71
N LEU A 71 -5.76 4.20 2.49
CA LEU A 71 -4.82 3.92 1.39
C LEU A 71 -4.01 5.16 0.97
N LEU A 72 -4.58 6.36 1.03
CA LEU A 72 -3.82 7.58 0.71
C LEU A 72 -2.70 7.90 1.71
N ILE A 73 -2.76 7.34 2.93
CA ILE A 73 -1.82 7.65 4.01
C ILE A 73 -1.00 6.46 4.49
N HIS A 74 -1.29 5.25 4.02
CA HIS A 74 -0.68 4.01 4.53
C HIS A 74 0.85 3.98 4.40
N ASP A 75 1.39 4.41 3.25
CA ASP A 75 2.83 4.41 2.98
C ASP A 75 3.53 5.72 3.37
N ILE A 76 2.86 6.70 4.01
CA ILE A 76 3.53 7.97 4.39
C ILE A 76 4.76 7.70 5.27
N VAL A 77 4.71 6.68 6.12
CA VAL A 77 5.84 6.26 6.96
C VAL A 77 7.08 5.86 6.16
N GLU A 78 6.93 5.45 4.90
CA GLU A 78 8.02 5.04 4.02
C GLU A 78 8.88 6.23 3.56
N ILE A 79 8.45 7.49 3.77
CA ILE A 79 9.30 8.67 3.56
C ILE A 79 10.61 8.57 4.36
N ASP A 80 10.54 8.05 5.59
CA ASP A 80 11.72 7.85 6.43
C ASP A 80 12.16 6.39 6.51
N ALA A 81 11.20 5.46 6.48
CA ALA A 81 11.49 4.04 6.62
C ALA A 81 12.03 3.42 5.32
N GLY A 82 11.66 3.96 4.15
CA GLY A 82 11.87 3.37 2.83
C GLY A 82 10.95 2.18 2.54
N ASP A 83 10.63 1.96 1.26
CA ASP A 83 9.90 0.77 0.81
C ASP A 83 10.63 -0.51 1.20
N THR A 84 9.88 -1.45 1.79
CA THR A 84 10.39 -2.78 2.13
C THR A 84 9.69 -3.82 1.28
N PHE A 85 10.42 -4.38 0.31
CA PHE A 85 9.86 -5.36 -0.61
C PHE A 85 9.25 -6.55 0.14
N ILE A 86 8.03 -6.93 -0.22
CA ILE A 86 7.23 -7.92 0.50
C ILE A 86 7.88 -9.32 0.59
N HIS A 87 8.88 -9.61 -0.26
CA HIS A 87 9.62 -10.88 -0.25
C HIS A 87 11.07 -10.75 0.24
N ASP A 88 11.47 -9.60 0.80
CA ASP A 88 12.80 -9.36 1.38
C ASP A 88 12.79 -9.61 2.89
N GLU A 89 13.12 -10.84 3.30
CA GLU A 89 13.10 -11.27 4.70
C GLU A 89 14.02 -10.43 5.60
N ALA A 90 15.20 -10.03 5.11
CA ALA A 90 16.15 -9.23 5.88
C ALA A 90 15.64 -7.80 6.08
N GLY A 91 15.02 -7.22 5.06
CA GLY A 91 14.40 -5.89 5.15
C GLY A 91 13.25 -5.81 6.16
N HIS A 92 12.62 -6.93 6.51
CA HIS A 92 11.54 -6.95 7.51
C HIS A 92 12.02 -6.97 8.97
N GLU A 93 13.31 -7.25 9.24
CA GLU A 93 13.82 -7.40 10.62
C GLU A 93 13.68 -6.13 11.47
N ASP A 94 13.91 -4.96 10.87
CA ASP A 94 13.85 -3.66 11.56
C ASP A 94 12.68 -2.77 11.06
N LYS A 95 11.83 -3.31 10.16
CA LYS A 95 10.74 -2.57 9.50
C LYS A 95 9.81 -1.89 10.51
N GLU A 96 9.30 -2.65 11.47
CA GLU A 96 8.36 -2.14 12.47
C GLU A 96 8.95 -0.97 13.28
N GLU A 97 10.24 -1.05 13.65
CA GLU A 97 10.91 0.01 14.39
C GLU A 97 11.10 1.27 13.54
N ARG A 98 11.52 1.10 12.27
CA ARG A 98 11.68 2.20 11.31
C ARG A 98 10.35 2.92 11.09
N GLU A 99 9.29 2.18 10.77
CA GLU A 99 7.97 2.75 10.50
C GLU A 99 7.35 3.42 11.72
N ARG A 100 7.52 2.84 12.92
CA ARG A 100 7.03 3.47 14.16
C ARG A 100 7.71 4.81 14.43
N LYS A 101 9.02 4.92 14.20
CA LYS A 101 9.76 6.19 14.32
C LYS A 101 9.30 7.20 13.27
N ALA A 102 9.13 6.74 12.03
CA ALA A 102 8.62 7.56 10.93
C ALA A 102 7.22 8.12 11.22
N ALA A 103 6.28 7.26 11.64
CA ALA A 103 4.93 7.63 12.01
C ALA A 103 4.90 8.71 13.11
N ALA A 104 5.72 8.54 14.15
CA ALA A 104 5.82 9.52 15.24
C ALA A 104 6.32 10.89 14.75
N ARG A 105 7.29 10.92 13.83
CA ARG A 105 7.81 12.18 13.26
C ARG A 105 6.81 12.82 12.30
N LEU A 106 6.34 12.05 11.32
CA LEU A 106 5.57 12.53 10.17
C LEU A 106 4.16 12.94 10.58
N PHE A 107 3.40 12.05 11.23
CA PHE A 107 2.07 12.41 11.73
C PHE A 107 2.15 13.41 12.88
N GLY A 108 3.26 13.44 13.62
CA GLY A 108 3.53 14.45 14.65
C GLY A 108 3.66 15.89 14.12
N LEU A 109 3.76 16.09 12.80
CA LEU A 109 3.69 17.44 12.19
C LEU A 109 2.26 18.01 12.19
N LEU A 110 1.24 17.15 12.26
CA LEU A 110 -0.15 17.56 12.26
C LEU A 110 -0.58 18.15 13.62
N PRO A 111 -1.68 18.92 13.66
CA PRO A 111 -2.37 19.23 14.90
C PRO A 111 -2.69 17.96 15.71
N ALA A 112 -2.66 18.04 17.04
CA ALA A 112 -2.69 16.86 17.92
C ALA A 112 -3.88 15.90 17.68
N ASP A 113 -5.05 16.43 17.36
CA ASP A 113 -6.25 15.65 17.00
C ASP A 113 -6.04 14.83 15.71
N GLN A 114 -5.49 15.48 14.67
CA GLN A 114 -5.23 14.82 13.38
C GLN A 114 -4.03 13.89 13.46
N ALA A 115 -2.99 14.23 14.23
CA ALA A 115 -1.86 13.35 14.48
C ALA A 115 -2.33 12.02 15.10
N GLY A 116 -3.21 12.10 16.10
CA GLY A 116 -3.83 10.92 16.71
C GLY A 116 -4.71 10.13 15.74
N GLU A 117 -5.57 10.81 14.98
CA GLU A 117 -6.44 10.16 13.98
C GLU A 117 -5.64 9.42 12.90
N TYR A 118 -4.63 10.06 12.31
CA TYR A 118 -3.88 9.50 11.19
C TYR A 118 -2.94 8.39 11.64
N ALA A 119 -2.30 8.53 12.80
CA ALA A 119 -1.50 7.46 13.38
C ALA A 119 -2.36 6.23 13.70
N ALA A 120 -3.56 6.41 14.25
CA ALA A 120 -4.49 5.30 14.50
C ALA A 120 -4.98 4.65 13.20
N LEU A 121 -5.27 5.44 12.16
CA LEU A 121 -5.69 4.93 10.86
C LEU A 121 -4.58 4.11 10.17
N TRP A 122 -3.33 4.55 10.27
CA TRP A 122 -2.16 3.81 9.80
C TRP A 122 -1.96 2.50 10.61
N GLN A 123 -2.07 2.55 11.94
CA GLN A 123 -1.97 1.35 12.78
C GLN A 123 -3.08 0.33 12.46
N GLU A 124 -4.29 0.79 12.20
CA GLU A 124 -5.41 -0.06 11.78
C GLU A 124 -5.12 -0.75 10.43
N TYR A 125 -4.54 -0.01 9.49
CA TYR A 125 -4.09 -0.58 8.22
C TYR A 125 -3.06 -1.70 8.43
N GLU A 126 -2.06 -1.48 9.27
CA GLU A 126 -1.01 -2.47 9.54
C GLU A 126 -1.55 -3.73 10.24
N ALA A 127 -2.51 -3.57 11.15
CA ALA A 127 -3.15 -4.66 11.87
C ALA A 127 -4.03 -5.54 10.96
N ARG A 128 -4.67 -4.94 9.94
CA ARG A 128 -5.49 -5.65 8.93
C ARG A 128 -6.68 -6.42 9.54
N GLU A 129 -7.24 -5.90 10.62
CA GLU A 129 -8.30 -6.58 11.39
C GLU A 129 -9.71 -6.08 11.03
N THR A 130 -9.87 -4.77 10.85
CA THR A 130 -11.17 -4.14 10.58
C THR A 130 -11.63 -4.42 9.14
N ALA A 131 -12.93 -4.21 8.87
CA ALA A 131 -13.47 -4.38 7.52
C ALA A 131 -12.74 -3.46 6.51
N ASP A 132 -12.58 -2.18 6.86
CA ASP A 132 -11.88 -1.20 6.02
C ASP A 132 -10.42 -1.59 5.77
N ALA A 133 -9.67 -2.01 6.81
CA ALA A 133 -8.27 -2.38 6.67
C ALA A 133 -8.09 -3.67 5.86
N ARG A 134 -8.99 -4.65 6.00
CA ARG A 134 -8.97 -5.87 5.17
C ARG A 134 -9.24 -5.55 3.71
N PHE A 135 -10.19 -4.67 3.42
CA PHE A 135 -10.47 -4.24 2.05
C PHE A 135 -9.30 -3.43 1.46
N ALA A 136 -8.74 -2.48 2.22
CA ALA A 136 -7.57 -1.72 1.83
C ALA A 136 -6.37 -2.64 1.52
N ASP A 137 -6.03 -3.56 2.43
CA ASP A 137 -4.95 -4.53 2.21
C ASP A 137 -5.21 -5.43 1.00
N ALA A 138 -6.45 -5.86 0.77
CA ALA A 138 -6.79 -6.67 -0.38
C ALA A 138 -6.48 -5.96 -1.71
N LEU A 139 -6.77 -4.65 -1.80
CA LEU A 139 -6.47 -3.85 -2.98
C LEU A 139 -4.97 -3.62 -3.15
N ASP A 140 -4.27 -3.30 -2.06
CA ASP A 140 -2.81 -3.13 -2.03
C ASP A 140 -2.06 -4.43 -2.40
N ARG A 141 -2.61 -5.59 -2.08
CA ARG A 141 -2.07 -6.89 -2.52
C ARG A 141 -2.45 -7.25 -3.95
N LEU A 142 -3.61 -6.83 -4.43
CA LEU A 142 -4.08 -7.12 -5.79
C LEU A 142 -3.29 -6.35 -6.85
N GLN A 143 -3.04 -5.06 -6.64
CA GLN A 143 -2.45 -4.17 -7.65
C GLN A 143 -1.08 -4.65 -8.17
N PRO A 144 -0.13 -5.10 -7.32
CA PRO A 144 1.16 -5.59 -7.81
C PRO A 144 1.06 -6.90 -8.61
N LEU A 145 0.02 -7.71 -8.40
CA LEU A 145 -0.23 -8.90 -9.21
C LEU A 145 -0.66 -8.52 -10.63
N LEU A 146 -1.52 -7.50 -10.76
CA LEU A 146 -1.92 -6.96 -12.06
C LEU A 146 -0.69 -6.47 -12.82
N HIS A 147 0.15 -5.66 -12.17
CA HIS A 147 1.36 -5.11 -12.80
C HIS A 147 2.37 -6.20 -13.20
N ASN A 148 2.60 -7.19 -12.35
CA ASN A 148 3.47 -8.30 -12.72
C ASN A 148 2.92 -9.12 -13.90
N PHE A 149 1.60 -9.29 -14.00
CA PHE A 149 1.00 -9.97 -15.13
C PHE A 149 1.20 -9.19 -16.44
N GLU A 150 0.91 -7.89 -16.45
CA GLU A 150 1.07 -7.02 -17.62
C GLU A 150 2.54 -6.91 -18.08
N THR A 151 3.48 -6.94 -17.14
CA THR A 151 4.92 -6.85 -17.43
C THR A 151 5.58 -8.21 -17.71
N GLY A 152 4.82 -9.30 -17.80
CA GLY A 152 5.38 -10.63 -18.08
C GLY A 152 6.27 -11.20 -16.96
N GLY A 153 6.02 -10.78 -15.71
CA GLY A 153 6.76 -11.18 -14.51
C GLY A 153 8.03 -10.39 -14.26
N ALA A 154 8.10 -9.13 -14.68
CA ALA A 154 9.32 -8.33 -14.62
C ALA A 154 9.80 -8.03 -13.19
N THR A 155 8.92 -8.06 -12.18
CA THR A 155 9.34 -8.00 -10.77
C THR A 155 9.48 -9.42 -10.18
N TRP A 156 8.62 -10.37 -10.55
CA TRP A 156 8.72 -11.74 -10.01
C TRP A 156 10.01 -12.47 -10.40
N LYS A 157 10.40 -12.44 -11.69
CA LYS A 157 11.52 -13.23 -12.20
C LYS A 157 12.87 -12.79 -11.62
N PRO A 158 13.25 -11.49 -11.65
CA PRO A 158 14.56 -11.08 -11.14
C PRO A 158 14.70 -11.29 -9.63
N HIS A 159 13.59 -11.26 -8.89
CA HIS A 159 13.56 -11.43 -7.44
C HIS A 159 13.32 -12.89 -7.00
N GLY A 160 13.29 -13.85 -7.93
CA GLY A 160 13.09 -15.27 -7.61
C GLY A 160 11.79 -15.52 -6.85
N VAL A 161 10.72 -14.79 -7.20
CA VAL A 161 9.39 -15.00 -6.62
C VAL A 161 8.79 -16.26 -7.24
N THR A 162 8.25 -17.12 -6.38
CA THR A 162 7.62 -18.39 -6.77
C THR A 162 6.13 -18.35 -6.47
N ARG A 163 5.38 -19.27 -7.09
CA ARG A 163 3.97 -19.51 -6.80
C ARG A 163 3.74 -19.71 -5.31
N ALA A 164 4.57 -20.51 -4.65
CA ALA A 164 4.48 -20.73 -3.21
C ALA A 164 4.62 -19.43 -2.38
N LYS A 165 5.43 -18.45 -2.82
CA LYS A 165 5.52 -17.14 -2.15
C LYS A 165 4.26 -16.30 -2.39
N VAL A 166 3.73 -16.30 -3.61
CA VAL A 166 2.50 -15.55 -3.95
C VAL A 166 1.27 -16.15 -3.27
N ASP A 167 1.18 -17.47 -3.16
CA ASP A 167 0.07 -18.16 -2.48
C ASP A 167 -0.07 -17.78 -1.00
N LYS A 168 1.03 -17.39 -0.34
CA LYS A 168 0.97 -16.86 1.03
C LYS A 168 0.27 -15.49 1.12
N LEU A 169 0.19 -14.75 0.01
CA LEU A 169 -0.41 -13.41 -0.04
C LEU A 169 -1.86 -13.44 -0.52
N LEU A 170 -2.27 -14.44 -1.32
CA LEU A 170 -3.63 -14.54 -1.86
C LEU A 170 -4.75 -14.58 -0.79
N PRO A 171 -4.57 -15.18 0.39
CA PRO A 171 -5.56 -15.13 1.46
C PRO A 171 -5.91 -13.70 1.90
N ARG A 172 -4.95 -12.77 1.83
CA ARG A 172 -5.18 -11.36 2.20
C ARG A 172 -6.15 -10.66 1.25
N ILE A 173 -6.04 -10.95 -0.05
CA ILE A 173 -7.00 -10.46 -1.05
C ILE A 173 -8.40 -11.05 -0.79
N ALA A 174 -8.47 -12.35 -0.53
CA ALA A 174 -9.74 -13.03 -0.26
C ALA A 174 -10.40 -12.55 1.05
N ALA A 175 -9.60 -12.14 2.05
CA ALA A 175 -10.10 -11.65 3.33
C ALA A 175 -10.78 -10.27 3.25
N GLY A 176 -10.44 -9.46 2.24
CA GLY A 176 -11.12 -8.20 1.94
C GLY A 176 -12.21 -8.32 0.86
N SER A 177 -12.11 -9.31 -0.04
CA SER A 177 -13.16 -9.64 -1.00
C SER A 177 -12.96 -11.04 -1.58
N GLU A 178 -13.92 -11.95 -1.37
CA GLU A 178 -13.86 -13.30 -1.94
C GLU A 178 -13.79 -13.28 -3.47
N ARG A 179 -14.52 -12.34 -4.10
CA ARG A 179 -14.59 -12.22 -5.56
C ARG A 179 -13.26 -11.75 -6.16
N LEU A 180 -12.63 -10.73 -5.56
CA LEU A 180 -11.30 -10.28 -5.97
C LEU A 180 -10.23 -11.34 -5.69
N GLY A 181 -10.34 -12.07 -4.57
CA GLY A 181 -9.45 -13.18 -4.25
C GLY A 181 -9.55 -14.33 -5.27
N ALA A 182 -10.75 -14.64 -5.77
CA ALA A 182 -10.94 -15.61 -6.84
C ALA A 182 -10.32 -15.14 -8.17
N TYR A 183 -10.47 -13.86 -8.51
CA TYR A 183 -9.83 -13.27 -9.68
C TYR A 183 -8.29 -13.33 -9.57
N ALA A 184 -7.73 -12.95 -8.42
CA ALA A 184 -6.29 -12.99 -8.17
C ALA A 184 -5.71 -14.39 -8.32
N ARG A 185 -6.41 -15.43 -7.82
CA ARG A 185 -6.00 -16.84 -8.04
C ARG A 185 -5.95 -17.20 -9.52
N ALA A 186 -7.00 -16.88 -10.28
CA ALA A 186 -7.04 -17.16 -11.71
C ALA A 186 -5.92 -16.43 -12.49
N LEU A 187 -5.64 -15.17 -12.12
CA LEU A 187 -4.54 -14.38 -12.68
C LEU A 187 -3.17 -15.05 -12.42
N VAL A 188 -2.94 -15.51 -11.19
CA VAL A 188 -1.69 -16.18 -10.78
C VAL A 188 -1.54 -17.55 -11.45
N ASP A 189 -2.62 -18.31 -11.59
CA ASP A 189 -2.61 -19.59 -12.32
C ASP A 189 -2.20 -19.38 -13.78
N GLU A 190 -2.76 -18.36 -14.45
CA GLU A 190 -2.40 -18.02 -15.82
C GLU A 190 -0.96 -17.47 -15.91
N ALA A 191 -0.50 -16.69 -14.93
CA ALA A 191 0.88 -16.23 -14.87
C ALA A 191 1.88 -17.39 -14.82
N VAL A 192 1.58 -18.45 -14.06
CA VAL A 192 2.41 -19.67 -14.04
C VAL A 192 2.36 -20.37 -15.40
N ARG A 193 1.18 -20.53 -16.01
CA ARG A 193 1.04 -21.15 -17.34
C ARG A 193 1.82 -20.41 -18.43
N ARG A 194 1.89 -19.08 -18.36
CA ARG A 194 2.66 -18.24 -19.30
C ARG A 194 4.14 -18.13 -18.96
N GLY A 195 4.60 -18.74 -17.86
CA GLY A 195 5.98 -18.65 -17.40
C GLY A 195 6.37 -17.24 -16.93
N TYR A 196 5.41 -16.44 -16.46
CA TYR A 196 5.64 -15.14 -15.83
C TYR A 196 6.03 -15.31 -14.35
N LEU A 197 5.47 -16.33 -13.69
CA LEU A 197 5.75 -16.72 -12.32
C LEU A 197 6.30 -18.14 -12.28
N ALA A 198 7.34 -18.38 -11.49
CA ALA A 198 7.87 -19.73 -11.29
C ALA A 198 6.86 -20.60 -10.51
N PRO A 199 6.68 -21.88 -10.85
CA PRO A 199 5.77 -22.79 -10.14
C PRO A 199 6.22 -23.07 -8.70
#